data_AF-A0A3D9HIV5-F1
#
_entry.id   AF-A0A3D9HIV5-F1
#
_cell.length_a   1.000
_cell.length_b   1.000
_cell.length_c   1.000
_cell.angle_alpha   90.00
_cell.angle_beta   90.00
_cell.angle_gamma   90.00
#
_symmetry.space_group_name_H-M   'P 1'
#
loop_
_entity.id
_entity.type
_entity.pdbx_description
1 polymer ?
#
loop_
_entity_poly.entity_id
_entity_poly.type
_entity_poly.pdbx_seq_one_letter_code
_entity_poly.pdbx_strand_id
1 'polypeptide(L)'
;MKRKIDVVQDSKYLEREKHQLKDYFKDLAMKVKDAKAIVLFRPAETGLKFHKELSNNYKDLESKVIDLIKVDSMTNNQVIAWVKTYFD
;
A
#
# COMPACT_ATOMS: atom_id res chain seq x y z
N MET A 1 -20.87 -3.48 -33.53
CA MET A 1 -19.61 -2.72 -33.73
C MET A 1 -19.53 -1.62 -32.66
N LYS A 2 -18.90 -1.91 -31.51
CA LYS A 2 -18.58 -0.97 -30.42
C LYS A 2 -17.18 -1.37 -29.98
N ARG A 3 -16.10 -0.58 -30.17
CA ARG A 3 -14.76 -0.96 -29.63
C ARG A 3 -13.57 0.00 -29.77
N LYS A 4 -13.70 1.26 -30.19
CA LYS A 4 -12.52 2.17 -30.29
C LYS A 4 -12.46 3.30 -29.27
N ILE A 5 -13.60 3.84 -28.81
CA ILE A 5 -13.63 4.93 -27.84
C ILE A 5 -13.47 4.42 -26.40
N ASP A 6 -14.17 3.32 -26.05
CA ASP A 6 -14.11 2.73 -24.70
C ASP A 6 -12.67 2.32 -24.32
N VAL A 7 -11.94 1.63 -25.21
CA VAL A 7 -10.57 1.14 -24.93
C VAL A 7 -9.55 2.28 -24.72
N VAL A 8 -9.71 3.40 -25.43
CA VAL A 8 -8.80 4.55 -25.32
C VAL A 8 -9.10 5.38 -24.05
N GLN A 9 -10.34 5.41 -23.60
CA GLN A 9 -10.71 6.05 -22.34
C GLN A 9 -10.30 5.20 -21.14
N ASP A 10 -10.52 3.88 -21.21
CA ASP A 10 -10.13 2.94 -20.16
C ASP A 10 -8.61 2.92 -19.95
N SER A 11 -7.83 2.89 -21.03
CA SER A 11 -6.35 2.96 -20.94
C SER A 11 -5.86 4.26 -20.31
N LYS A 12 -6.41 5.42 -20.70
CA LYS A 12 -6.07 6.71 -20.07
C LYS A 12 -6.46 6.77 -18.60
N TYR A 13 -7.60 6.20 -18.23
CA TYR A 13 -8.04 6.11 -16.84
C TYR A 13 -7.08 5.26 -16.01
N LEU A 14 -6.72 4.07 -16.51
CA LEU A 14 -5.78 3.17 -15.85
C LEU A 14 -4.39 3.79 -15.66
N GLU A 15 -3.87 4.52 -16.65
CA GLU A 15 -2.57 5.20 -16.50
C GLU A 15 -2.62 6.30 -15.44
N ARG A 16 -3.72 7.06 -15.36
CA ARG A 16 -3.91 8.07 -14.29
C ARG A 16 -3.96 7.42 -12.91
N GLU A 17 -4.70 6.33 -12.76
CA GLU A 17 -4.80 5.59 -11.50
C GLU A 17 -3.43 5.08 -11.05
N LYS A 18 -2.64 4.52 -11.98
CA LYS A 18 -1.26 4.10 -11.72
C LYS A 18 -0.38 5.26 -11.25
N HIS A 19 -0.46 6.40 -11.93
CA HIS A 19 0.30 7.59 -11.54
C HIS A 19 -0.07 8.08 -10.13
N GLN A 20 -1.36 8.18 -9.83
CA GLN A 20 -1.84 8.60 -8.50
C GLN A 20 -1.39 7.64 -7.40
N LEU A 21 -1.48 6.32 -7.63
CA LEU A 21 -1.01 5.32 -6.68
C LEU A 21 0.50 5.40 -6.45
N LYS A 22 1.27 5.64 -7.52
CA LYS A 22 2.73 5.80 -7.41
C LYS A 22 3.10 7.01 -6.56
N ASP A 23 2.47 8.15 -6.81
CA ASP A 23 2.72 9.37 -6.04
C ASP A 23 2.30 9.21 -4.57
N TYR A 24 1.16 8.57 -4.32
CA TYR A 24 0.69 8.24 -2.98
C TYR A 24 1.67 7.33 -2.22
N PHE A 25 2.16 6.27 -2.85
CA PHE A 25 3.12 5.37 -2.21
C PHE A 25 4.48 6.02 -1.99
N LYS A 26 4.92 6.90 -2.90
CA LYS A 26 6.13 7.69 -2.70
C LYS A 26 6.03 8.58 -1.47
N ASP A 27 4.91 9.28 -1.29
CA ASP A 27 4.67 10.13 -0.11
C ASP A 27 4.64 9.30 1.19
N LEU A 28 3.97 8.14 1.17
CA LEU A 28 3.97 7.21 2.30
C LEU A 28 5.38 6.73 2.66
N ALA A 29 6.16 6.28 1.67
CA ALA A 29 7.54 5.83 1.88
C ALA A 29 8.41 6.94 2.50
N MET A 30 8.22 8.20 2.09
CA MET A 30 8.92 9.34 2.69
C MET A 30 8.54 9.58 4.14
N LYS A 31 7.26 9.43 4.50
CA LYS A 31 6.78 9.60 5.89
C LYS A 31 7.27 8.53 6.84
N VAL A 32 7.48 7.31 6.34
CA VAL A 32 7.94 6.16 7.16
C VAL A 32 9.43 5.87 6.99
N LYS A 33 10.19 6.73 6.31
CA LYS A 33 11.60 6.48 5.95
C LYS A 33 12.49 6.16 7.16
N ASP A 34 12.22 6.81 8.30
CA ASP A 34 12.99 6.68 9.54
C ASP A 34 12.39 5.65 10.50
N ALA A 35 11.34 4.94 10.08
CA ALA A 35 10.78 3.86 10.86
C ALA A 35 11.84 2.78 11.10
N LYS A 36 11.81 2.19 12.31
CA LYS A 36 12.65 1.03 12.65
C LYS A 36 12.00 -0.29 12.26
N ALA A 37 10.67 -0.27 12.16
CA ALA A 37 9.83 -1.42 11.87
C ALA A 37 8.50 -0.93 11.30
N ILE A 38 7.93 -1.73 10.40
CA ILE A 38 6.70 -1.41 9.66
C ILE A 38 5.81 -2.64 9.71
N VAL A 39 4.51 -2.43 9.97
CA VAL A 39 3.49 -3.47 9.86
C VAL A 39 2.39 -2.94 8.97
N LEU A 40 1.97 -3.74 7.98
CA LEU A 40 0.98 -3.35 7.00
C LEU A 40 -0.30 -4.14 7.24
N PHE A 41 -1.38 -3.47 7.64
CA PHE A 41 -2.71 -4.08 7.76
C PHE A 41 -3.66 -3.49 6.72
N ARG A 42 -4.47 -4.33 6.08
CA ARG A 42 -5.36 -3.89 5.00
C ARG A 42 -6.62 -4.76 4.85
N PRO A 43 -7.77 -4.18 4.49
CA PRO A 43 -8.92 -4.94 4.01
C PRO A 43 -8.76 -5.40 2.55
N ALA A 44 -8.03 -4.64 1.74
CA ALA A 44 -8.01 -4.79 0.28
C ALA A 44 -6.58 -4.83 -0.30
N GLU A 45 -6.46 -4.68 -1.62
CA GLU A 45 -5.21 -4.89 -2.34
C GLU A 45 -4.12 -3.82 -2.12
N THR A 46 -4.47 -2.68 -1.55
CA THR A 46 -3.58 -1.51 -1.48
C THR A 46 -2.28 -1.77 -0.71
N GLY A 47 -2.32 -2.44 0.44
CA GLY A 47 -1.10 -2.72 1.21
C GLY A 47 -0.12 -3.67 0.51
N LEU A 48 -0.58 -4.61 -0.32
CA LEU A 48 0.31 -5.44 -1.15
C LEU A 48 0.91 -4.63 -2.29
N LYS A 49 0.11 -3.74 -2.90
CA LYS A 49 0.63 -2.82 -3.91
C LYS A 49 1.71 -1.92 -3.30
N PHE A 50 1.51 -1.44 -2.08
CA PHE A 50 2.52 -0.67 -1.34
C PHE A 50 3.75 -1.52 -1.00
N HIS A 51 3.57 -2.72 -0.45
CA HIS A 51 4.69 -3.64 -0.20
C HIS A 51 5.50 -3.90 -1.46
N LYS A 52 4.84 -4.14 -2.60
CA LYS A 52 5.50 -4.34 -3.89
C LYS A 52 6.26 -3.08 -4.34
N GLU A 53 5.72 -1.89 -4.10
CA GLU A 53 6.42 -0.63 -4.33
C GLU A 53 7.68 -0.51 -3.45
N LEU A 54 7.59 -0.90 -2.17
CA LEU A 54 8.75 -0.95 -1.27
C LEU A 54 9.80 -1.96 -1.75
N SER A 55 9.41 -3.18 -2.10
CA SER A 55 10.35 -4.20 -2.61
C SER A 55 11.08 -3.75 -3.88
N ASN A 56 10.38 -3.01 -4.75
CA ASN A 56 10.96 -2.56 -6.02
C ASN A 56 11.85 -1.31 -5.88
N ASN A 57 11.44 -0.34 -5.06
CA ASN A 57 12.02 1.01 -5.07
C ASN A 57 12.65 1.42 -3.73
N TYR A 58 12.33 0.74 -2.62
CA TYR A 58 12.71 1.13 -1.26
C TYR A 58 13.14 -0.09 -0.43
N LYS A 59 14.18 -0.80 -0.86
CA LYS A 59 14.66 -2.04 -0.21
C LYS A 59 14.96 -1.90 1.29
N ASP A 60 15.46 -0.74 1.72
CA ASP A 60 15.68 -0.45 3.13
C ASP A 60 14.38 -0.41 3.96
N LEU A 61 13.29 0.06 3.37
CA LEU A 61 11.98 0.07 4.03
C LEU A 61 11.31 -1.30 3.96
N GLU A 62 11.51 -2.02 2.88
CA GLU A 62 10.98 -3.36 2.74
C GLU A 62 11.56 -4.34 3.77
N SER A 63 12.87 -4.26 4.04
CA SER A 63 13.52 -5.09 5.06
C SER A 63 13.03 -4.80 6.49
N LYS A 64 12.38 -3.65 6.69
CA LYS A 64 11.77 -3.24 7.96
C LYS A 64 10.30 -3.68 8.07
N VAL A 65 9.69 -4.23 7.01
CA VAL A 65 8.34 -4.77 7.07
C VAL A 65 8.37 -6.09 7.82
N ILE A 66 7.75 -6.11 9.00
CA ILE A 66 7.70 -7.28 9.88
C ILE A 66 6.51 -8.17 9.52
N ASP A 67 5.39 -7.57 9.10
CA ASP A 67 4.20 -8.33 8.75
C ASP A 67 3.30 -7.58 7.75
N LEU A 68 2.52 -8.36 6.99
CA LEU A 68 1.52 -7.90 6.03
C LEU A 68 0.23 -8.72 6.21
N ILE A 69 -0.76 -8.14 6.88
CA ILE A 69 -2.00 -8.84 7.24
C ILE A 69 -3.18 -8.32 6.45
N LYS A 70 -3.99 -9.26 5.96
CA LYS A 70 -5.30 -8.98 5.40
C LYS A 70 -6.35 -9.08 6.51
N VAL A 71 -7.03 -7.96 6.81
CA VAL A 71 -8.13 -7.89 7.78
C VAL A 71 -9.25 -7.03 7.22
N ASP A 72 -10.45 -7.59 7.09
CA ASP A 72 -11.59 -6.91 6.44
C ASP A 72 -12.04 -5.64 7.18
N SER A 73 -11.92 -5.60 8.51
CA SER A 73 -12.00 -4.38 9.30
C SER A 73 -11.52 -4.62 10.74
N MET A 74 -11.01 -3.57 11.38
CA MET A 74 -10.76 -3.53 12.82
C MET A 74 -11.30 -2.21 13.37
N THR A 75 -11.93 -2.26 14.54
CA THR A 75 -12.19 -1.05 15.33
C THR A 75 -10.87 -0.45 15.83
N ASN A 76 -10.86 0.83 16.19
CA ASN A 76 -9.65 1.49 16.70
C ASN A 76 -9.03 0.73 17.89
N ASN A 77 -9.84 0.19 18.80
CA ASN A 77 -9.34 -0.58 19.94
C ASN A 77 -8.67 -1.89 19.50
N GLN A 78 -9.21 -2.55 18.47
CA GLN A 78 -8.60 -3.75 17.90
C GLN A 78 -7.29 -3.41 17.17
N VAL A 79 -7.23 -2.28 16.45
CA VAL A 79 -5.98 -1.80 15.84
C VAL A 79 -4.93 -1.56 16.93
N ILE A 80 -5.27 -0.87 18.01
CA ILE A 80 -4.33 -0.62 19.12
C ILE A 80 -3.86 -1.93 19.75
N ALA A 81 -4.79 -2.84 20.09
CA ALA A 81 -4.45 -4.13 20.67
C ALA A 81 -3.57 -4.97 19.75
N TRP A 82 -3.81 -4.91 18.44
CA TRP A 82 -3.01 -5.60 17.44
C TRP A 82 -1.62 -4.98 17.27
N VAL A 83 -1.50 -3.65 17.18
CA VAL A 83 -0.18 -2.97 17.09
C VAL A 83 0.70 -3.33 18.30
N LYS A 84 0.10 -3.43 19.48
CA LYS A 84 0.80 -3.83 20.71
C LYS A 84 1.43 -5.22 20.64
N THR A 85 0.87 -6.16 19.88
CA THR A 85 1.49 -7.50 19.76
C THR A 85 2.83 -7.49 19.02
N TYR A 86 3.19 -6.39 18.36
CA TYR A 86 4.45 -6.24 17.62
C TYR A 86 5.47 -5.33 18.31
N PHE A 87 5.02 -4.41 19.17
CA PHE A 87 5.83 -3.27 19.61
C PHE A 87 5.78 -2.98 21.12
N ASP A 88 5.06 -3.78 21.92
CA ASP A 88 5.13 -3.71 23.39
C ASP A 88 6.34 -4.49 23.95
#